data_AF-A0A0Q1CGW4-F1
#
_entry.id   AF-A0A0Q1CGW4-F1
#
_cell.length_a   1.000
_cell.length_b   1.000
_cell.length_c   1.000
_cell.angle_alpha   90.00
_cell.angle_beta   90.00
_cell.angle_gamma   90.00
#
_symmetry.space_group_name_H-M   'P 1'
#
loop_
_entity.id
_entity.type
_entity.pdbx_description
1 polymer ?
#
loop_
_entity_poly.entity_id
_entity_poly.type
_entity_poly.pdbx_seq_one_letter_code
_entity_poly.pdbx_strand_id
1 'polypeptide(L)'
;DLLQEFFLWLAIISLLIAAAGPATRSDLASVSGSGIDLIITLDISRSMNAGNPVSKLEIAKKAIQDLIEYRSEDRFALIVFSGGASILTPLTLDRRNLVNIINNLTTSYTSSQGTSILSSLIASQKIIQQRNDQRTQVILLFSDGEDFGPDYSDQLSYFQDQQIPIVCFGVGDPEGEPIPSVDYTGNFQGYLLTNNGDTALTYLDKQKLTNLAELTGGIYVDLKPETRINQEISGYLRKFKKQRIEESLSELMIYHYEIPLGIACLLIALSLITERMRRKKLWTF
;
A
#
# COMPACT_ATOMS: atom_id res chain seq x y z
N ASP A 1 56.42 20.91 24.85
CA ASP A 1 55.29 21.31 23.98
C ASP A 1 53.99 20.55 24.26
N LEU A 2 53.69 20.25 25.53
CA LEU A 2 52.47 19.51 25.88
C LEU A 2 51.18 20.28 25.56
N LEU A 3 51.18 21.61 25.70
CA LEU A 3 49.95 22.41 25.60
C LEU A 3 49.41 22.46 24.15
N GLN A 4 50.30 22.59 23.17
CA GLN A 4 49.93 22.63 21.75
C GLN A 4 49.48 21.25 21.28
N GLU A 5 50.24 20.20 21.61
CA GLU A 5 49.88 18.82 21.30
C GLU A 5 48.52 18.45 21.92
N PHE A 6 48.27 18.89 23.15
CA PHE A 6 47.00 18.69 23.84
C PHE A 6 45.81 19.31 23.09
N PHE A 7 45.92 20.56 22.63
CA PHE A 7 44.85 21.19 21.84
C PHE A 7 44.63 20.51 20.49
N LEU A 8 45.70 20.03 19.84
CA LEU A 8 45.60 19.32 18.57
C LEU A 8 44.88 17.98 18.74
N TRP A 9 45.22 17.21 19.78
CA TRP A 9 44.53 15.95 20.09
C TRP A 9 43.05 16.16 20.38
N LEU A 10 42.70 17.20 21.13
CA LEU A 10 41.32 17.52 21.45
C LEU A 10 40.53 17.99 20.21
N ALA A 11 41.19 18.68 19.27
CA ALA A 11 40.60 19.05 17.99
C ALA A 11 40.33 17.82 17.12
N ILE A 12 41.26 16.87 17.06
CA ILE A 12 41.10 15.60 16.33
C ILE A 12 39.91 14.80 16.87
N ILE A 13 39.79 14.69 18.19
CA ILE A 13 38.66 14.00 18.84
C ILE A 13 37.33 14.69 18.47
N SER A 14 37.28 16.02 18.53
CA SER A 14 36.09 16.79 18.14
C SER A 14 35.73 16.60 16.66
N LEU A 15 36.73 16.50 15.76
CA LEU A 15 36.54 16.21 14.34
C LEU A 15 36.00 14.79 14.10
N LEU A 16 36.49 13.80 14.84
CA LEU A 16 35.99 12.43 14.78
C LEU A 16 34.53 12.35 15.24
N ILE A 17 34.17 13.09 16.31
CA ILE A 17 32.78 13.19 16.77
C ILE A 17 31.92 13.87 15.70
N ALA A 18 32.38 14.98 15.10
CA ALA A 18 31.66 15.65 14.02
C ALA A 18 31.45 14.73 12.81
N ALA A 19 32.48 13.97 12.43
CA ALA A 19 32.43 13.00 11.33
C ALA A 19 31.52 11.80 11.63
N ALA A 20 31.38 11.40 12.90
CA ALA A 20 30.41 10.41 13.34
C ALA A 20 28.96 10.91 13.26
N GLY A 21 28.75 12.24 13.11
CA GLY A 21 27.44 12.84 12.88
C GLY A 21 26.48 12.63 14.05
N PRO A 22 26.73 13.24 15.23
CA PRO A 22 25.84 13.09 16.38
C PRO A 22 24.46 13.62 15.99
N ALA A 23 23.43 12.82 16.21
CA ALA A 23 22.09 13.17 15.82
C ALA A 23 21.14 12.98 17.00
N THR A 24 20.18 13.89 17.15
CA THR A 24 19.08 13.71 18.10
C THR A 24 17.80 13.44 17.34
N ARG A 25 16.95 12.61 17.93
CA ARG A 25 15.59 12.42 17.45
C ARG A 25 14.79 13.70 17.68
N SER A 26 14.13 14.22 16.65
CA SER A 26 13.15 15.30 16.84
C SER A 26 11.85 14.72 17.45
N ASP A 27 11.36 15.34 18.52
CA ASP A 27 10.08 14.97 19.15
C ASP A 27 8.85 15.53 18.40
N LEU A 28 9.07 16.28 17.30
CA LEU A 28 8.02 17.02 16.59
C LEU A 28 7.13 16.16 15.69
N ALA A 29 7.39 14.87 15.56
CA ALA A 29 6.46 13.98 14.87
C ALA A 29 5.48 13.37 15.88
N SER A 30 4.37 14.06 16.10
CA SER A 30 3.12 13.31 16.26
C SER A 30 3.06 12.31 15.11
N VAL A 31 3.09 11.02 15.42
CA VAL A 31 2.94 9.87 14.51
C VAL A 31 1.52 9.88 13.92
N SER A 32 1.18 10.96 13.21
CA SER A 32 -0.12 11.17 12.60
C SER A 32 -0.02 10.63 11.18
N GLY A 33 -0.10 9.29 11.07
CA GLY A 33 -0.07 8.65 9.75
C GLY A 33 0.43 7.20 9.72
N SER A 34 0.28 6.43 10.80
CA SER A 34 0.71 5.02 10.84
C SER A 34 -0.10 4.06 9.96
N GLY A 35 -1.18 4.56 9.34
CA GLY A 35 -1.97 3.76 8.42
C GLY A 35 -1.37 3.69 7.02
N ILE A 36 -1.87 2.72 6.27
CA ILE A 36 -1.58 2.54 4.85
C ILE A 36 -2.78 2.98 4.01
N ASP A 37 -2.60 3.00 2.70
CA ASP A 37 -3.66 3.25 1.73
C ASP A 37 -4.05 1.92 1.08
N LEU A 38 -5.32 1.57 1.21
CA LEU A 38 -5.90 0.34 0.69
C LEU A 38 -6.83 0.68 -0.47
N ILE A 39 -6.45 0.26 -1.68
CA ILE A 39 -7.24 0.49 -2.88
C ILE A 39 -8.02 -0.78 -3.17
N ILE A 40 -9.33 -0.78 -2.86
CA ILE A 40 -10.21 -1.92 -3.09
C ILE A 40 -10.68 -1.87 -4.54
N THR A 41 -10.42 -2.94 -5.29
CA THR A 41 -11.00 -3.18 -6.62
C THR A 41 -11.96 -4.37 -6.53
N LEU A 42 -13.24 -4.10 -6.71
CA LEU A 42 -14.30 -5.09 -6.59
C LEU A 42 -14.91 -5.40 -7.96
N ASP A 43 -14.86 -6.67 -8.34
CA ASP A 43 -15.56 -7.18 -9.52
C ASP A 43 -17.08 -7.16 -9.27
N ILE A 44 -17.81 -6.56 -10.21
CA ILE A 44 -19.28 -6.48 -10.22
C ILE A 44 -19.85 -7.04 -11.53
N SER A 45 -19.10 -7.88 -12.23
CA SER A 45 -19.56 -8.62 -13.40
C SER A 45 -20.69 -9.60 -13.03
N ARG A 46 -21.40 -10.12 -14.03
CA ARG A 46 -22.56 -11.00 -13.81
C ARG A 46 -22.19 -12.32 -13.12
N SER A 47 -20.97 -12.84 -13.34
CA SER A 47 -20.48 -14.06 -12.70
C SER A 47 -20.43 -13.92 -11.18
N MET A 48 -20.27 -12.70 -10.66
CA MET A 48 -20.29 -12.41 -9.23
C MET A 48 -21.66 -12.62 -8.57
N ASN A 49 -22.73 -12.82 -9.34
CA ASN A 49 -24.02 -13.27 -8.79
C ASN A 49 -24.08 -14.78 -8.54
N ALA A 50 -23.17 -15.57 -9.10
CA ALA A 50 -23.15 -17.01 -8.87
C ALA A 50 -22.83 -17.33 -7.40
N GLY A 51 -23.12 -18.57 -6.98
CA GLY A 51 -23.02 -19.02 -5.60
C GLY A 51 -24.38 -19.30 -4.97
N ASN A 52 -24.44 -20.35 -4.16
CA ASN A 52 -25.63 -20.79 -3.42
C ASN A 52 -25.18 -21.39 -2.08
N PRO A 53 -25.64 -20.89 -0.91
CA PRO A 53 -26.74 -19.95 -0.69
C PRO A 53 -26.39 -18.45 -0.75
N VAL A 54 -25.11 -18.09 -0.82
CA VAL A 54 -24.65 -16.70 -0.84
C VAL A 54 -23.89 -16.45 -2.14
N SER A 55 -24.12 -15.30 -2.77
CA SER A 55 -23.42 -14.96 -4.01
C SER A 55 -21.96 -14.55 -3.74
N LYS A 56 -21.10 -14.71 -4.75
CA LYS A 56 -19.69 -14.28 -4.70
C LYS A 56 -19.56 -12.80 -4.31
N LEU A 57 -20.43 -11.93 -4.86
CA LEU A 57 -20.45 -10.50 -4.56
C LEU A 57 -20.75 -10.23 -3.08
N GLU A 58 -21.71 -10.94 -2.49
CA GLU A 58 -22.04 -10.76 -1.07
C GLU A 58 -20.92 -11.26 -0.15
N ILE A 59 -20.24 -12.35 -0.51
CA ILE A 59 -19.03 -12.82 0.20
C ILE A 59 -17.93 -11.73 0.15
N ALA A 60 -17.66 -11.17 -1.03
CA ALA A 60 -16.67 -10.12 -1.19
C ALA A 60 -17.04 -8.83 -0.43
N LYS A 61 -18.30 -8.38 -0.52
CA LYS A 61 -18.82 -7.22 0.23
C LYS A 61 -18.63 -7.40 1.72
N LYS A 62 -18.99 -8.58 2.25
CA LYS A 62 -18.84 -8.89 3.68
C LYS A 62 -17.37 -8.86 4.11
N ALA A 63 -16.48 -9.47 3.33
CA ALA A 63 -15.05 -9.43 3.59
C ALA A 63 -14.50 -7.99 3.59
N ILE A 64 -14.88 -7.17 2.61
CA ILE A 64 -14.44 -5.77 2.54
C ILE A 64 -14.93 -4.98 3.77
N GLN A 65 -16.17 -5.18 4.21
CA GLN A 65 -16.71 -4.51 5.40
C GLN A 65 -15.95 -4.89 6.66
N ASP A 66 -15.71 -6.19 6.86
CA ASP A 66 -14.94 -6.68 8.02
C ASP A 66 -13.52 -6.09 8.03
N LEU A 67 -12.93 -5.91 6.85
CA LEU A 67 -11.62 -5.27 6.72
C LEU A 67 -11.66 -3.78 7.11
N ILE A 68 -12.65 -3.02 6.62
CA ILE A 68 -12.81 -1.58 6.90
C ILE A 68 -13.05 -1.34 8.40
N GLU A 69 -13.87 -2.18 9.04
CA GLU A 69 -14.19 -2.04 10.45
C GLU A 69 -12.96 -2.20 11.36
N TYR A 70 -12.08 -3.15 11.03
CA TYR A 70 -10.90 -3.50 11.82
C TYR A 70 -9.74 -2.50 11.68
N ARG A 71 -9.72 -1.68 10.62
CA ARG A 71 -8.59 -0.76 10.31
C ARG A 71 -8.97 0.70 10.50
N SER A 72 -8.78 1.22 11.72
CA SER A 72 -9.16 2.60 12.07
C SER A 72 -8.28 3.68 11.43
N GLU A 73 -7.01 3.38 11.14
CA GLU A 73 -6.00 4.34 10.70
C GLU A 73 -5.72 4.32 9.18
N ASP A 74 -6.26 3.32 8.49
CA ASP A 74 -6.02 3.09 7.07
C ASP A 74 -7.02 3.88 6.23
N ARG A 75 -6.54 4.45 5.11
CA ARG A 75 -7.42 5.09 4.12
C ARG A 75 -7.86 4.06 3.10
N PHE A 76 -9.09 4.18 2.66
CA PHE A 76 -9.66 3.27 1.68
C PHE A 76 -10.09 4.04 0.44
N ALA A 77 -9.80 3.48 -0.73
CA ALA A 77 -10.46 3.83 -1.98
C ALA A 77 -11.29 2.63 -2.45
N LEU A 78 -12.37 2.90 -3.17
CA LEU A 78 -13.23 1.87 -3.74
C LEU A 78 -13.39 2.10 -5.24
N ILE A 79 -12.98 1.08 -5.98
CA ILE A 79 -13.15 0.94 -7.42
C ILE A 79 -14.05 -0.27 -7.63
N VAL A 80 -15.04 -0.13 -8.50
CA VAL A 80 -15.81 -1.26 -9.02
C VAL A 80 -15.46 -1.47 -10.48
N PHE A 81 -15.43 -2.71 -10.94
CA PHE A 81 -15.12 -3.00 -12.33
C PHE A 81 -15.92 -4.19 -12.88
N SER A 82 -16.13 -4.17 -14.19
CA SER A 82 -16.60 -5.28 -15.02
C SER A 82 -15.82 -5.19 -16.34
N GLY A 83 -16.44 -5.00 -17.49
CA GLY A 83 -15.76 -4.65 -18.74
C GLY A 83 -15.08 -3.27 -18.71
N GLY A 84 -15.43 -2.42 -17.75
CA GLY A 84 -14.76 -1.16 -17.44
C GLY A 84 -14.79 -0.87 -15.94
N ALA A 85 -14.00 0.10 -15.49
CA ALA A 85 -13.86 0.45 -14.08
C ALA A 85 -14.38 1.85 -13.76
N SER A 86 -14.92 2.01 -12.56
CA SER A 86 -15.37 3.28 -12.00
C SER A 86 -14.85 3.46 -10.58
N ILE A 87 -14.24 4.62 -10.32
CA ILE A 87 -13.81 5.02 -8.97
C ILE A 87 -15.05 5.57 -8.25
N LEU A 88 -15.58 4.82 -7.28
CA LEU A 88 -16.74 5.24 -6.49
C LEU A 88 -16.36 6.17 -5.35
N THR A 89 -15.18 5.94 -4.77
CA THR A 89 -14.69 6.73 -3.66
C THR A 89 -13.17 6.84 -3.76
N PRO A 90 -12.61 8.05 -3.84
CA PRO A 90 -11.18 8.25 -3.71
C PRO A 90 -10.71 7.92 -2.28
N LEU A 91 -9.40 7.97 -2.02
CA LEU A 91 -8.85 7.67 -0.69
C LEU A 91 -9.52 8.51 0.41
N THR A 92 -10.17 7.84 1.35
CA THR A 92 -10.89 8.46 2.46
C THR A 92 -10.73 7.69 3.76
N LEU A 93 -10.92 8.38 4.89
CA LEU A 93 -11.09 7.80 6.22
C LEU A 93 -12.57 7.64 6.61
N ASP A 94 -13.50 8.09 5.77
CA ASP A 94 -14.95 7.97 6.03
C ASP A 94 -15.45 6.54 5.77
N ARG A 95 -15.20 5.69 6.76
CA ARG A 95 -15.60 4.28 6.77
C ARG A 95 -17.11 4.09 6.71
N ARG A 96 -17.88 4.99 7.32
CA ARG A 96 -19.35 4.89 7.35
C ARG A 96 -19.92 5.08 5.96
N ASN A 97 -19.46 6.10 5.24
CA ASN A 97 -19.87 6.31 3.85
C ASN A 97 -19.43 5.13 2.96
N LEU A 98 -18.22 4.61 3.15
CA LEU A 98 -17.72 3.49 2.36
C LEU A 98 -18.56 2.22 2.54
N VAL A 99 -18.89 1.86 3.79
CA VAL A 99 -19.77 0.71 4.08
C VAL A 99 -21.16 0.90 3.48
N ASN A 100 -21.72 2.12 3.53
CA ASN A 100 -23.01 2.43 2.90
C ASN A 100 -22.97 2.25 1.39
N ILE A 101 -21.90 2.69 0.72
CA ILE A 101 -21.73 2.50 -0.72
C ILE A 101 -21.67 1.00 -1.03
N ILE A 102 -20.81 0.26 -0.33
CA ILE A 102 -20.62 -1.18 -0.52
C ILE A 102 -21.94 -1.94 -0.36
N ASN A 103 -22.74 -1.64 0.67
CA ASN A 103 -24.03 -2.29 0.92
C ASN A 103 -24.98 -2.19 -0.28
N ASN A 104 -24.97 -1.05 -0.98
CA ASN A 104 -25.85 -0.78 -2.11
C ASN A 104 -25.30 -1.25 -3.46
N LEU A 105 -24.11 -1.84 -3.50
CA LEU A 105 -23.55 -2.37 -4.75
C LEU A 105 -24.28 -3.63 -5.20
N THR A 106 -24.59 -3.64 -6.49
CA THR A 106 -25.15 -4.77 -7.23
C THR A 106 -24.42 -4.90 -8.57
N THR A 107 -24.49 -6.07 -9.20
CA THR A 107 -23.92 -6.27 -10.55
C THR A 107 -24.60 -5.43 -11.63
N SER A 108 -25.77 -4.88 -11.32
CA SER A 108 -26.54 -4.00 -12.20
C SER A 108 -26.05 -2.55 -12.16
N TYR A 109 -25.05 -2.23 -11.32
CA TYR A 109 -24.49 -0.88 -11.19
C TYR A 109 -23.84 -0.38 -12.48
N THR A 110 -23.27 -1.28 -13.28
CA THR A 110 -22.62 -0.96 -14.56
C THR A 110 -23.32 -1.67 -15.71
N SER A 111 -23.46 -0.98 -16.83
CA SER A 111 -23.95 -1.55 -18.10
C SER A 111 -22.84 -2.24 -18.90
N SER A 112 -21.58 -2.06 -18.49
CA SER A 112 -20.43 -2.68 -19.16
C SER A 112 -20.41 -4.19 -18.87
N GLN A 113 -20.46 -4.98 -19.93
CA GLN A 113 -20.43 -6.45 -19.85
C GLN A 113 -19.00 -6.98 -19.92
N GLY A 114 -18.82 -8.19 -19.40
CA GLY A 114 -17.51 -8.84 -19.30
C GLY A 114 -16.75 -8.42 -18.05
N THR A 115 -15.48 -8.80 -18.01
CA THR A 115 -14.56 -8.54 -16.91
C THR A 115 -13.21 -8.11 -17.49
N SER A 116 -12.68 -6.98 -17.00
CA SER A 116 -11.41 -6.40 -17.41
C SER A 116 -10.58 -6.03 -16.18
N ILE A 117 -9.65 -6.90 -15.80
CA ILE A 117 -8.71 -6.62 -14.72
C ILE A 117 -7.88 -5.37 -15.05
N LEU A 118 -7.46 -5.22 -16.32
CA LEU A 118 -6.77 -4.05 -16.84
C LEU A 118 -7.45 -2.73 -16.42
N SER A 119 -8.77 -2.65 -16.59
CA SER A 119 -9.52 -1.42 -16.29
C SER A 119 -9.42 -1.05 -14.80
N SER A 120 -9.47 -2.05 -13.92
CA SER A 120 -9.32 -1.87 -12.46
C SER A 120 -7.91 -1.39 -12.09
N LEU A 121 -6.89 -1.90 -12.79
CA LEU A 121 -5.49 -1.55 -12.60
C LEU A 121 -5.21 -0.11 -13.05
N ILE A 122 -5.73 0.30 -14.21
CA ILE A 122 -5.63 1.69 -14.69
C ILE A 122 -6.30 2.65 -13.70
N ALA A 123 -7.50 2.30 -13.21
CA ALA A 123 -8.20 3.11 -12.21
C ALA A 123 -7.39 3.22 -10.90
N SER A 124 -6.76 2.13 -10.47
CA SER A 124 -5.90 2.10 -9.28
C SER A 124 -4.67 2.99 -9.45
N GLN A 125 -3.99 2.89 -10.60
CA GLN A 125 -2.85 3.73 -10.96
C GLN A 125 -3.22 5.22 -10.93
N LYS A 126 -4.40 5.58 -11.43
CA LYS A 126 -4.89 6.97 -11.38
C LYS A 126 -5.04 7.49 -9.95
N ILE A 127 -5.56 6.69 -9.03
CA ILE A 127 -5.67 7.06 -7.61
C ILE A 127 -4.27 7.26 -7.01
N ILE A 128 -3.34 6.35 -7.31
CA ILE A 128 -1.97 6.38 -6.83
C ILE A 128 -1.24 7.65 -7.30
N GLN A 129 -1.42 8.05 -8.55
CA GLN A 129 -0.76 9.22 -9.14
C GLN A 129 -1.32 10.57 -8.65
N GLN A 130 -2.55 10.60 -8.14
CA GLN A 130 -3.21 11.84 -7.70
C GLN A 130 -2.87 12.24 -6.26
N ARG A 131 -2.10 11.43 -5.54
CA ARG A 131 -1.76 11.69 -4.14
C ARG A 131 -0.56 12.63 -4.01
N ASN A 132 -0.49 13.32 -2.87
CA ASN A 132 0.63 14.19 -2.50
C ASN A 132 1.45 13.65 -1.32
N ASP A 133 1.13 12.46 -0.80
CA ASP A 133 1.83 11.86 0.33
C ASP A 133 2.51 10.54 -0.03
N GLN A 134 3.47 10.12 0.79
CA GLN A 134 4.25 8.90 0.61
C GLN A 134 3.72 7.73 1.44
N ARG A 135 2.40 7.60 1.61
CA ARG A 135 1.82 6.46 2.33
C ARG A 135 2.09 5.14 1.60
N THR A 136 2.32 4.05 2.33
CA THR A 136 2.42 2.73 1.71
C THR A 136 1.07 2.35 1.12
N GLN A 137 1.10 1.70 -0.05
CA GLN A 137 -0.09 1.40 -0.83
C GLN A 137 -0.21 -0.10 -1.04
N VAL A 138 -1.44 -0.59 -0.97
CA VAL A 138 -1.76 -1.98 -1.31
C VAL A 138 -3.05 -1.98 -2.11
N ILE A 139 -3.05 -2.68 -3.24
CA ILE A 139 -4.26 -2.93 -4.03
C ILE A 139 -4.88 -4.22 -3.52
N LEU A 140 -6.19 -4.22 -3.31
CA LEU A 140 -6.96 -5.36 -2.83
C LEU A 140 -7.98 -5.72 -3.93
N LEU A 141 -7.67 -6.74 -4.72
CA LEU A 141 -8.48 -7.19 -5.85
C LEU A 141 -9.41 -8.32 -5.42
N PHE A 142 -10.72 -8.12 -5.55
CA PHE A 142 -11.77 -9.11 -5.27
C PHE A 142 -12.44 -9.53 -6.57
N SER A 143 -12.26 -10.77 -7.01
CA SER A 143 -12.78 -11.29 -8.28
C SER A 143 -12.77 -12.82 -8.29
N ASP A 144 -13.49 -13.43 -9.23
CA ASP A 144 -13.35 -14.85 -9.58
C ASP A 144 -12.20 -15.12 -10.56
N GLY A 145 -11.51 -14.07 -11.03
CA GLY A 145 -10.31 -14.18 -11.87
C GLY A 145 -10.61 -14.39 -13.35
N GLU A 146 -11.88 -14.58 -13.73
CA GLU A 146 -12.26 -14.59 -15.14
C GLU A 146 -12.02 -13.20 -15.73
N ASP A 147 -11.25 -13.12 -16.81
CA ASP A 147 -10.97 -11.84 -17.44
C ASP A 147 -10.86 -11.99 -18.95
N PHE A 148 -11.66 -11.15 -19.60
CA PHE A 148 -11.88 -11.09 -21.03
C PHE A 148 -11.39 -9.76 -21.61
N GLY A 149 -10.68 -8.98 -20.78
CA GLY A 149 -10.09 -7.71 -21.16
C GLY A 149 -8.82 -7.88 -21.99
N PRO A 150 -8.27 -6.75 -22.47
CA PRO A 150 -6.95 -6.72 -23.08
C PRO A 150 -5.84 -7.10 -22.08
N ASP A 151 -4.65 -7.34 -22.61
CA ASP A 151 -3.44 -7.56 -21.81
C ASP A 151 -3.16 -6.41 -20.85
N TYR A 152 -2.63 -6.75 -19.67
CA TYR A 152 -2.34 -5.81 -18.57
C TYR A 152 -0.90 -5.89 -18.08
N SER A 153 0.02 -6.41 -18.90
CA SER A 153 1.43 -6.56 -18.53
C SER A 153 2.14 -5.22 -18.26
N ASP A 154 1.77 -4.17 -18.99
CA ASP A 154 2.31 -2.81 -18.78
C ASP A 154 1.92 -2.26 -17.39
N GLN A 155 0.65 -2.40 -16.99
CA GLN A 155 0.18 -1.97 -15.68
C GLN A 155 0.78 -2.82 -14.58
N LEU A 156 0.95 -4.12 -14.81
CA LEU A 156 1.61 -5.00 -13.86
C LEU A 156 3.06 -4.57 -13.61
N SER A 157 3.79 -4.26 -14.68
CA SER A 157 5.17 -3.75 -14.61
C SER A 157 5.25 -2.45 -13.83
N TYR A 158 4.30 -1.53 -14.04
CA TYR A 158 4.21 -0.30 -13.25
C TYR A 158 4.08 -0.57 -11.74
N PHE A 159 3.23 -1.51 -11.32
CA PHE A 159 3.07 -1.82 -9.89
C PHE A 159 4.30 -2.54 -9.30
N GLN A 160 4.97 -3.37 -10.10
CA GLN A 160 6.25 -3.98 -9.72
C GLN A 160 7.32 -2.93 -9.47
N ASP A 161 7.50 -2.01 -10.42
CA ASP A 161 8.51 -0.94 -10.34
C ASP A 161 8.25 0.01 -9.17
N GLN A 162 6.98 0.28 -8.87
CA GLN A 162 6.57 1.10 -7.72
C GLN A 162 6.53 0.33 -6.40
N GLN A 163 6.80 -0.97 -6.41
CA GLN A 163 6.72 -1.85 -5.24
C GLN A 163 5.35 -1.79 -4.55
N ILE A 164 4.27 -1.68 -5.35
CA ILE A 164 2.88 -1.63 -4.88
C ILE A 164 2.29 -3.04 -5.01
N PRO A 165 2.13 -3.78 -3.90
CA PRO A 165 1.60 -5.13 -3.97
C PRO A 165 0.10 -5.16 -4.30
N ILE A 166 -0.29 -6.17 -5.08
CA ILE A 166 -1.68 -6.52 -5.35
C ILE A 166 -2.00 -7.79 -4.57
N VAL A 167 -2.87 -7.67 -3.58
CA VAL A 167 -3.44 -8.80 -2.86
C VAL A 167 -4.70 -9.23 -3.59
N CYS A 168 -4.74 -10.50 -3.99
CA CYS A 168 -5.88 -11.06 -4.72
C CYS A 168 -6.74 -11.91 -3.78
N PHE A 169 -8.03 -11.64 -3.81
CA PHE A 169 -9.07 -12.35 -3.08
C PHE A 169 -9.94 -13.06 -4.11
N GLY A 170 -9.69 -14.35 -4.28
CA GLY A 170 -10.47 -15.21 -5.16
C GLY A 170 -11.78 -15.61 -4.51
N VAL A 171 -12.88 -15.58 -5.24
CA VAL A 171 -14.19 -16.06 -4.76
C VAL A 171 -14.86 -16.92 -5.83
N GLY A 172 -15.53 -17.99 -5.42
CA GLY A 172 -16.24 -18.93 -6.30
C GLY A 172 -15.64 -20.33 -6.30
N ASP A 173 -16.18 -21.20 -7.16
CA ASP A 173 -15.75 -22.60 -7.27
C ASP A 173 -14.92 -22.84 -8.55
N PRO A 174 -13.72 -23.44 -8.47
CA PRO A 174 -12.96 -23.88 -9.64
C PRO A 174 -13.68 -24.95 -10.48
N GLU A 175 -14.62 -25.70 -9.91
CA GLU A 175 -15.41 -26.72 -10.61
C GLU A 175 -16.57 -26.12 -11.42
N GLY A 176 -16.87 -24.83 -11.21
CA GLY A 176 -17.85 -24.08 -11.98
C GLY A 176 -19.20 -23.91 -11.29
N GLU A 177 -19.76 -22.71 -11.42
CA GLU A 177 -21.05 -22.34 -10.82
C GLU A 177 -21.99 -21.74 -11.87
N PRO A 178 -23.29 -22.04 -11.85
CA PRO A 178 -24.24 -21.45 -12.78
C PRO A 178 -24.48 -19.98 -12.44
N ILE A 179 -24.49 -19.13 -13.47
CA ILE A 179 -24.68 -17.68 -13.30
C ILE A 179 -26.18 -17.38 -13.26
N PRO A 180 -26.75 -16.93 -12.12
CA PRO A 180 -28.15 -16.55 -12.07
C PRO A 180 -28.39 -15.26 -12.85
N SER A 181 -29.49 -15.22 -13.60
CA SER A 181 -30.02 -14.01 -14.21
C SER A 181 -30.94 -13.34 -13.20
N VAL A 182 -30.64 -12.08 -12.87
CA VAL A 182 -31.45 -11.27 -11.95
C VAL A 182 -32.00 -10.04 -12.68
N ASP A 183 -33.21 -9.62 -12.32
CA ASP A 183 -33.78 -8.38 -12.85
C ASP A 183 -33.19 -7.14 -12.18
N TYR A 184 -33.60 -5.95 -12.63
CA TYR A 184 -33.16 -4.67 -12.05
C TYR A 184 -33.56 -4.49 -10.58
N THR A 185 -34.51 -5.29 -10.09
CA THR A 185 -34.97 -5.32 -8.69
C THR A 185 -34.32 -6.43 -7.86
N GLY A 186 -33.44 -7.24 -8.47
CA GLY A 186 -32.71 -8.32 -7.82
C GLY A 186 -33.46 -9.66 -7.76
N ASN A 187 -34.62 -9.80 -8.42
CA ASN A 187 -35.35 -11.06 -8.42
C ASN A 187 -34.74 -12.06 -9.40
N PHE A 188 -34.67 -13.32 -8.98
CA PHE A 188 -34.20 -14.42 -9.81
C PHE A 188 -35.13 -14.68 -11.00
N GLN A 189 -34.56 -14.70 -12.21
CA GLN A 189 -35.25 -14.96 -13.47
C GLN A 189 -34.81 -16.26 -14.17
N GLY A 190 -34.06 -17.12 -13.46
CA GLY A 190 -33.42 -18.30 -14.03
C GLY A 190 -31.91 -18.14 -14.12
N TYR A 191 -31.28 -18.91 -15.00
CA TYR A 191 -29.84 -18.85 -15.23
C TYR A 191 -29.52 -18.22 -16.57
N LEU A 192 -28.37 -17.54 -16.63
CA LEU A 192 -27.84 -17.00 -17.87
C LEU A 192 -27.56 -18.16 -18.83
N LEU A 193 -27.96 -17.99 -20.09
CA LEU A 193 -27.71 -18.97 -21.14
C LEU A 193 -26.57 -18.51 -22.03
N THR A 194 -25.78 -19.48 -22.49
CA THR A 194 -24.78 -19.30 -23.53
C THR A 194 -25.45 -19.13 -24.90
N ASN A 195 -24.68 -18.74 -25.92
CA ASN A 195 -25.18 -18.64 -27.30
C ASN A 195 -25.76 -19.96 -27.85
N ASN A 196 -25.37 -21.10 -27.25
CA ASN A 196 -25.82 -22.43 -27.65
C ASN A 196 -27.10 -22.86 -26.93
N GLY A 197 -27.60 -22.07 -25.97
CA GLY A 197 -28.78 -22.38 -25.16
C GLY A 197 -28.49 -23.15 -23.86
N ASP A 198 -27.23 -23.53 -23.62
CA ASP A 198 -26.80 -24.19 -22.37
C ASP A 198 -26.65 -23.18 -21.24
N THR A 199 -26.75 -23.63 -19.99
CA THR A 199 -26.51 -22.78 -18.80
C THR A 199 -25.07 -22.31 -18.77
N ALA A 200 -24.87 -20.99 -18.65
CA ALA A 200 -23.55 -20.39 -18.52
C ALA A 200 -22.97 -20.69 -17.13
N LEU A 201 -21.76 -21.23 -17.11
CA LEU A 201 -20.98 -21.50 -15.90
C LEU A 201 -19.84 -20.50 -15.79
N THR A 202 -19.51 -20.10 -14.57
CA THR A 202 -18.33 -19.30 -14.21
C THR A 202 -17.40 -20.10 -13.32
N TYR A 203 -16.10 -19.95 -13.50
CA TYR A 203 -15.07 -20.72 -12.80
C TYR A 203 -14.14 -19.78 -12.04
N LEU A 204 -13.72 -20.18 -10.85
CA LEU A 204 -12.65 -19.48 -10.14
C LEU A 204 -11.29 -19.78 -10.80
N ASP A 205 -10.70 -18.79 -11.48
CA ASP A 205 -9.32 -18.88 -11.99
C ASP A 205 -8.31 -18.53 -10.88
N LYS A 206 -8.14 -19.48 -9.97
CA LYS A 206 -7.19 -19.37 -8.85
C LYS A 206 -5.76 -19.17 -9.34
N GLN A 207 -5.38 -19.84 -10.43
CA GLN A 207 -4.00 -19.78 -10.91
C GLN A 207 -3.65 -18.38 -11.42
N LYS A 208 -4.55 -17.76 -12.20
CA LYS A 208 -4.35 -16.40 -12.71
C LYS A 208 -4.26 -15.38 -11.58
N LEU A 209 -5.15 -15.46 -10.59
CA LEU A 209 -5.11 -14.57 -9.43
C LEU A 209 -3.85 -14.78 -8.56
N THR A 210 -3.42 -16.02 -8.38
CA THR A 210 -2.19 -16.34 -7.64
C THR A 210 -0.96 -15.75 -8.35
N ASN A 211 -0.84 -15.98 -9.66
CA ASN A 211 0.26 -15.44 -10.46
C ASN A 211 0.29 -13.91 -10.42
N LEU A 212 -0.87 -13.25 -10.52
CA LEU A 212 -0.96 -11.79 -10.45
C LEU A 212 -0.45 -11.25 -9.11
N ALA A 213 -0.88 -11.88 -8.01
CA ALA A 213 -0.45 -11.49 -6.67
C ALA A 213 1.06 -11.68 -6.48
N GLU A 214 1.60 -12.84 -6.84
CA GLU A 214 3.02 -13.17 -6.67
C GLU A 214 3.92 -12.23 -7.48
N LEU A 215 3.54 -11.88 -8.71
CA LEU A 215 4.31 -11.00 -9.57
C LEU A 215 4.48 -9.60 -8.94
N THR A 216 3.53 -9.11 -8.17
CA THR A 216 3.61 -7.80 -7.50
C THR A 216 4.11 -7.88 -6.04
N GLY A 217 4.50 -9.06 -5.56
CA GLY A 217 4.88 -9.28 -4.16
C GLY A 217 3.70 -9.30 -3.18
N GLY A 218 2.48 -9.39 -3.70
CA GLY A 218 1.25 -9.61 -2.94
C GLY A 218 1.04 -11.05 -2.52
N ILE A 219 -0.17 -11.34 -2.03
CA ILE A 219 -0.60 -12.70 -1.66
C ILE A 219 -1.97 -13.00 -2.24
N TYR A 220 -2.25 -14.28 -2.46
CA TYR A 220 -3.57 -14.77 -2.80
C TYR A 220 -4.29 -15.29 -1.56
N VAL A 221 -5.57 -14.97 -1.44
CA VAL A 221 -6.46 -15.45 -0.38
C VAL A 221 -7.72 -16.03 -1.03
N ASP A 222 -8.07 -17.25 -0.63
CA ASP A 222 -9.30 -17.90 -1.04
C ASP A 222 -10.46 -17.44 -0.12
N LEU A 223 -11.43 -16.73 -0.68
CA LEU A 223 -12.58 -16.20 0.05
C LEU A 223 -13.74 -17.19 0.04
N LYS A 224 -14.10 -17.61 1.25
CA LYS A 224 -15.27 -18.41 1.57
C LYS A 224 -16.18 -17.62 2.51
N PRO A 225 -17.46 -17.99 2.64
CA PRO A 225 -18.38 -17.31 3.56
C PRO A 225 -17.86 -17.19 5.00
N GLU A 226 -17.10 -18.18 5.47
CA GLU A 226 -16.50 -18.23 6.80
C GLU A 226 -15.12 -17.56 6.91
N THR A 227 -14.54 -17.09 5.80
CA THR A 227 -13.19 -16.54 5.78
C THR A 227 -13.11 -15.27 6.60
N ARG A 228 -12.23 -15.27 7.60
CA ARG A 228 -11.94 -14.09 8.43
C ARG A 228 -10.80 -13.31 7.80
N ILE A 229 -11.10 -12.45 6.84
CA ILE A 229 -10.11 -11.69 6.06
C ILE A 229 -9.05 -11.01 6.92
N ASN A 230 -9.43 -10.46 8.08
CA ASN A 230 -8.50 -9.79 8.99
C ASN A 230 -7.41 -10.73 9.51
N GLN A 231 -7.73 -12.01 9.75
CA GLN A 231 -6.76 -12.99 10.19
C GLN A 231 -5.78 -13.32 9.06
N GLU A 232 -6.30 -13.55 7.85
CA GLU A 232 -5.50 -13.89 6.66
C GLU A 232 -4.48 -12.81 6.30
N ILE A 233 -4.87 -11.53 6.30
CA ILE A 233 -4.00 -10.46 5.81
C ILE A 233 -3.34 -9.61 6.89
N SER A 234 -3.67 -9.81 8.17
CA SER A 234 -3.07 -9.04 9.27
C SER A 234 -1.55 -9.18 9.32
N GLY A 235 -1.04 -10.42 9.20
CA GLY A 235 0.39 -10.69 9.21
C GLY A 235 1.12 -10.04 8.05
N TYR A 236 0.50 -10.05 6.87
CA TYR A 236 1.04 -9.44 5.65
C TYR A 236 1.07 -7.90 5.77
N LEU A 237 -0.07 -7.28 6.09
CA LEU A 237 -0.17 -5.81 6.14
C LEU A 237 0.62 -5.18 7.28
N ARG A 238 0.87 -5.92 8.37
CA ARG A 238 1.70 -5.45 9.49
C ARG A 238 3.15 -5.20 9.08
N LYS A 239 3.66 -5.85 8.03
CA LYS A 239 5.03 -5.63 7.52
C LYS A 239 5.21 -4.20 7.03
N PHE A 240 4.26 -3.70 6.24
CA PHE A 240 4.28 -2.33 5.71
C PHE A 240 4.19 -1.27 6.79
N LYS A 241 3.39 -1.51 7.85
CA LYS A 241 3.32 -0.60 8.98
C LYS A 241 4.65 -0.48 9.72
N LYS A 242 5.38 -1.57 9.92
CA LYS A 242 6.68 -1.56 10.59
C LYS A 242 7.75 -0.85 9.76
N GLN A 243 7.87 -1.22 8.49
CA GLN A 243 8.84 -0.62 7.57
C GLN A 243 8.69 0.91 7.52
N ARG A 244 7.46 1.39 7.44
CA ARG A 244 7.21 2.83 7.40
C ARG A 244 7.52 3.56 8.70
N ILE A 245 7.26 2.93 9.84
CA ILE A 245 7.66 3.49 11.14
C ILE A 245 9.18 3.61 11.18
N GLU A 246 9.92 2.60 10.74
CA GLU A 246 11.38 2.63 10.67
C GLU A 246 11.89 3.73 9.73
N GLU A 247 11.36 3.82 8.51
CA GLU A 247 11.70 4.86 7.52
C GLU A 247 11.43 6.28 8.06
N SER A 248 10.25 6.50 8.66
CA SER A 248 9.88 7.78 9.26
C SER A 248 10.79 8.15 10.44
N LEU A 249 11.25 7.17 11.23
CA LEU A 249 12.17 7.40 12.33
C LEU A 249 13.57 7.80 11.85
N SER A 250 14.01 7.31 10.68
CA SER A 250 15.27 7.74 10.05
C SER A 250 15.22 9.16 9.48
N GLU A 251 14.08 9.59 8.92
CA GLU A 251 13.92 10.95 8.37
C GLU A 251 13.90 12.05 9.44
N LEU A 252 13.54 11.71 10.69
CA LEU A 252 13.45 12.64 11.82
C LEU A 252 14.78 12.86 12.56
N MET A 253 15.89 12.34 12.04
CA MET A 253 17.22 12.50 12.60
C MET A 253 17.78 13.88 12.23
N ILE A 254 17.86 14.77 13.22
CA ILE A 254 18.52 16.07 13.05
C ILE A 254 19.99 15.89 13.45
N TYR A 255 20.90 16.07 12.49
CA TYR A 255 22.33 15.97 12.70
C TYR A 255 22.89 17.26 13.29
N HIS A 256 23.58 17.15 14.42
CA HIS A 256 24.24 18.24 15.16
C HIS A 256 25.75 18.21 14.97
N TYR A 257 26.24 18.10 13.73
CA TYR A 257 27.68 18.15 13.46
C TYR A 257 28.28 19.55 13.66
N GLU A 258 27.44 20.58 13.69
CA GLU A 258 27.83 22.00 13.78
C GLU A 258 28.58 22.33 15.08
N ILE A 259 28.11 21.80 16.21
CA ILE A 259 28.71 22.03 17.54
C ILE A 259 30.12 21.41 17.66
N PRO A 260 30.32 20.10 17.44
CA PRO A 260 31.65 19.49 17.52
C PRO A 260 32.60 20.03 16.46
N LEU A 261 32.11 20.38 15.26
CA LEU A 261 32.91 21.04 14.23
C LEU A 261 33.37 22.44 14.67
N GLY A 262 32.47 23.22 15.27
CA GLY A 262 32.80 24.55 15.82
C GLY A 262 33.86 24.47 16.92
N ILE A 263 33.76 23.48 17.82
CA ILE A 263 34.76 23.21 18.87
C ILE A 263 36.11 22.85 18.24
N ALA A 264 36.14 21.97 17.24
CA ALA A 264 37.36 21.59 16.54
C ALA A 264 38.06 22.80 15.91
N CYS A 265 37.32 23.66 15.19
CA CYS A 265 37.85 24.89 14.60
C CYS A 265 38.44 25.84 15.65
N LEU A 266 37.77 26.01 16.79
CA LEU A 266 38.25 26.87 17.88
C LEU A 266 39.54 26.34 18.51
N LEU A 267 39.64 25.02 18.73
CA LEU A 267 40.84 24.38 19.27
C LEU A 267 42.03 24.46 18.32
N ILE A 268 41.80 24.32 17.01
CA ILE A 268 42.83 24.53 15.98
C ILE A 268 43.32 25.98 16.03
N ALA A 269 42.42 26.97 16.10
CA ALA A 269 42.80 28.38 16.19
C ALA A 269 43.64 28.69 17.44
N LEU A 270 43.27 28.13 18.60
CA LEU A 270 44.04 28.26 19.85
C LEU A 270 45.43 27.65 19.72
N SER A 271 45.56 26.48 19.08
CA SER A 271 46.86 25.85 18.84
C SER A 271 47.79 26.78 18.05
N LEU A 272 47.30 27.42 16.99
CA LEU A 272 48.07 28.34 16.15
C LEU A 272 48.47 29.62 16.90
N ILE A 273 47.60 30.15 17.78
CA ILE A 273 47.90 31.32 18.61
C ILE A 273 49.02 31.00 19.60
N THR A 274 48.94 29.84 20.28
CA THR A 274 49.99 29.42 21.23
C THR A 274 51.33 29.25 20.53
N GLU A 275 51.35 28.69 19.32
CA GLU A 275 52.57 28.59 18.51
C GLU A 275 53.12 29.97 18.12
N ARG A 276 52.25 30.90 17.70
CA ARG A 276 52.65 32.25 17.31
C ARG A 276 53.22 33.06 18.48
N MET A 277 52.59 32.99 19.66
CA MET A 277 53.10 33.64 20.87
C MET A 277 54.45 33.06 21.28
N ARG A 278 54.65 31.75 21.11
CA ARG A 278 55.95 31.10 21.34
C ARG A 278 57.03 31.59 20.38
N ARG A 279 56.74 31.63 19.07
CA ARG A 279 57.70 32.12 18.05
C ARG A 279 58.13 33.58 18.30
N LYS A 280 57.23 34.44 18.79
CA LYS A 280 57.59 35.82 19.20
C LYS A 280 58.52 35.85 20.42
N LYS A 281 58.35 34.93 21.37
CA LYS A 281 59.20 34.82 22.57
C LYS A 281 60.61 34.30 22.25
N LEU A 282 60.76 33.52 21.17
CA LEU A 282 62.05 33.04 20.65
C LEU A 282 62.83 34.09 19.83
N TRP A 283 62.19 35.20 19.44
CA TRP A 283 62.82 36.32 18.72
C TRP A 283 63.17 37.52 19.62
N THR A 284 62.92 37.42 20.92
CA THR A 284 63.18 38.47 21.92
C THR A 284 64.35 38.16 22.85
N PHE A 285 65.21 37.21 22.45
CA PHE A 285 66.50 36.89 23.06
C PHE A 285 67.62 37.05 22.04
#